data_AF-A0A176S000-F1
#
_entry.id   AF-A0A176S000-F1
#
_cell.length_a   1.000
_cell.length_b   1.000
_cell.length_c   1.000
_cell.angle_alpha   90.00
_cell.angle_beta   90.00
_cell.angle_gamma   90.00
#
_symmetry.space_group_name_H-M   'P 1'
#
loop_
_entity.id
_entity.type
_entity.pdbx_description
1 polymer ?
#
loop_
_entity_poly.entity_id
_entity_poly.type
_entity_poly.pdbx_seq_one_letter_code
_entity_poly.pdbx_strand_id
1 'polypeptide(L)'
;ADLFNKDIELEELLAYKTTHKAGIMAQEYIQRFLKRYNRHGDEDALIHWDAFIRVPERLASHSGTRVAMIIDEFQDLKFYIYDMSPELMDSKDRLNGFGAINLPATYDRQAQSRKAPMLVSGSAVTLIFRTVMGGPLSGRFGFKYIKPMSIPDGATLLHQTLKYYAPSLMITPKLALYASAQVGGHPYYLYCLAVSDYEDKGFGDEKAIDQVIRYEIENGKIFGFWQTHFDDNR
;
A
#
# COMPACT_ATOMS: atom_id res chain seq x y z
N ALA A 1 -0.20 40.94 -1.57
CA ALA A 1 -0.83 40.54 -0.30
C ALA A 1 -0.43 39.10 -0.04
N ASP A 2 -0.07 38.79 1.21
CA ASP A 2 0.61 37.55 1.58
C ASP A 2 -0.32 36.34 1.39
N LEU A 3 -0.03 35.52 0.38
CA LEU A 3 -0.82 34.33 -0.01
C LEU A 3 -0.70 33.19 1.01
N PHE A 4 0.30 33.25 1.89
CA PHE A 4 0.62 32.15 2.81
C PHE A 4 -0.35 31.98 3.98
N ASN A 5 -1.27 32.93 4.20
CA ASN A 5 -2.19 32.95 5.36
C ASN A 5 -3.68 33.05 4.99
N LYS A 6 -4.05 32.78 3.74
CA LYS A 6 -5.46 32.76 3.32
C LYS A 6 -5.77 31.45 2.62
N ASP A 7 -6.80 30.77 3.11
CA ASP A 7 -7.48 29.74 2.33
C ASP A 7 -8.12 30.42 1.11
N ILE A 8 -7.62 30.07 -0.07
CA ILE A 8 -8.13 30.55 -1.36
C ILE A 8 -8.59 29.33 -2.12
N GLU A 9 -9.84 29.35 -2.56
CA GLU A 9 -10.42 28.28 -3.35
C GLU A 9 -9.75 28.18 -4.72
N LEU A 10 -9.72 26.97 -5.28
CA LEU A 10 -8.98 26.69 -6.51
C LEU A 10 -9.48 27.55 -7.69
N GLU A 11 -10.79 27.77 -7.76
CA GLU A 11 -11.47 28.62 -8.74
C GLU A 11 -11.01 30.08 -8.66
N GLU A 12 -10.79 30.58 -7.46
CA GLU A 12 -10.40 31.98 -7.23
C GLU A 12 -8.98 32.27 -7.71
N LEU A 13 -8.10 31.25 -7.70
CA LEU A 13 -6.73 31.35 -8.22
C LEU A 13 -6.69 31.64 -9.73
N LEU A 14 -7.75 31.33 -10.49
CA LEU A 14 -7.85 31.71 -11.91
C LEU A 14 -7.97 33.22 -12.12
N ALA A 15 -8.61 33.93 -11.19
CA ALA A 15 -8.78 35.37 -11.26
C ALA A 15 -7.55 36.14 -10.71
N TYR A 16 -6.61 35.43 -10.08
CA TYR A 16 -5.45 36.06 -9.46
C TYR A 16 -4.50 36.67 -10.50
N LYS A 17 -4.19 37.96 -10.41
CA LYS A 17 -3.29 38.59 -11.39
C LYS A 17 -1.84 38.23 -11.08
N THR A 18 -1.19 37.48 -11.97
CA THR A 18 0.23 37.14 -11.89
C THR A 18 0.93 37.38 -13.22
N THR A 19 2.12 37.95 -13.17
CA THR A 19 3.02 38.12 -14.32
C THR A 19 4.13 37.07 -14.34
N HIS A 20 4.21 36.24 -13.31
CA HIS A 20 5.24 35.21 -13.18
C HIS A 20 4.89 33.98 -14.02
N LYS A 21 5.84 33.49 -14.81
CA LYS A 21 5.65 32.36 -15.75
C LYS A 21 5.08 31.10 -15.07
N ALA A 22 5.53 30.79 -13.86
CA ALA A 22 5.00 29.65 -13.10
C ALA A 22 3.55 29.88 -12.62
N GLY A 23 3.19 31.12 -12.31
CA GLY A 23 1.82 31.48 -11.93
C GLY A 23 0.86 31.34 -13.11
N ILE A 24 1.26 31.82 -14.29
CA ILE A 24 0.49 31.64 -15.53
C ILE A 24 0.30 30.15 -15.85
N MET A 25 1.38 29.37 -15.74
CA MET A 25 1.33 27.91 -15.95
C MET A 25 0.40 27.21 -14.94
N ALA A 26 0.44 27.61 -13.67
CA ALA A 26 -0.47 27.08 -12.65
C ALA A 26 -1.93 27.39 -12.98
N GLN A 27 -2.24 28.60 -13.43
CA GLN A 27 -3.58 28.99 -13.85
C GLN A 27 -4.08 28.17 -15.05
N GLU A 28 -3.24 27.90 -16.04
CA GLU A 28 -3.59 27.01 -17.15
C GLU A 28 -3.92 25.58 -16.67
N TYR A 29 -3.15 25.06 -15.71
CA TYR A 29 -3.42 23.74 -15.14
C TYR A 29 -4.73 23.71 -14.35
N ILE A 30 -4.98 24.73 -13.53
CA ILE A 30 -6.22 24.88 -12.76
C ILE A 30 -7.42 24.95 -13.70
N GLN A 31 -7.35 25.76 -14.76
CA GLN A 31 -8.45 25.91 -15.71
C GLN A 31 -8.76 24.59 -16.42
N ARG A 32 -7.72 23.86 -16.84
CA ARG A 32 -7.88 22.53 -17.44
C ARG A 32 -8.44 21.52 -16.45
N PHE A 33 -8.06 21.59 -15.18
CA PHE A 33 -8.62 20.74 -14.12
C PHE A 33 -10.11 21.02 -13.93
N LEU A 34 -10.50 22.26 -13.63
CA LEU A 34 -11.89 22.64 -13.37
C LEU A 34 -12.82 22.38 -14.56
N LYS A 35 -12.35 22.66 -15.78
CA LYS A 35 -13.10 22.35 -17.01
C LYS A 35 -13.38 20.86 -17.16
N ARG A 36 -12.48 20.00 -16.70
CA ARG A 36 -12.72 18.54 -16.71
C ARG A 36 -13.60 18.16 -15.52
N TYR A 37 -13.34 18.72 -14.33
CA TYR A 37 -13.99 18.31 -13.08
C TYR A 37 -15.50 18.52 -13.14
N ASN A 38 -15.91 19.62 -13.77
CA ASN A 38 -17.31 19.97 -13.96
C ASN A 38 -17.98 19.31 -15.18
N ARG A 39 -17.33 18.37 -15.87
CA ARG A 39 -17.98 17.55 -16.90
C ARG A 39 -18.58 16.30 -16.28
N HIS A 40 -19.75 15.90 -16.78
CA HIS A 40 -20.50 14.75 -16.28
C HIS A 40 -20.45 13.60 -17.29
N GLY A 41 -19.99 12.43 -16.87
CA GLY A 41 -20.00 11.19 -17.66
C GLY A 41 -18.83 10.24 -17.37
N ASP A 42 -18.97 8.97 -17.76
CA ASP A 42 -17.96 7.92 -17.53
C ASP A 42 -16.65 8.19 -18.30
N GLU A 43 -16.75 8.76 -19.51
CA GLU A 43 -15.58 9.18 -20.30
C GLU A 43 -14.77 10.27 -19.58
N ASP A 44 -15.44 11.16 -18.84
CA ASP A 44 -14.77 12.22 -18.10
C ASP A 44 -14.02 11.68 -16.88
N ALA A 45 -14.59 10.70 -16.17
CA ALA A 45 -13.92 10.02 -15.06
C ALA A 45 -12.63 9.31 -15.52
N LEU A 46 -12.65 8.66 -16.67
CA LEU A 46 -11.47 8.05 -17.29
C LEU A 46 -10.42 9.10 -17.68
N ILE A 47 -10.83 10.23 -18.26
CA ILE A 47 -9.92 11.34 -18.62
C ILE A 47 -9.29 11.97 -17.37
N HIS A 48 -10.06 12.09 -16.29
CA HIS A 48 -9.57 12.54 -14.99
C HIS A 48 -8.50 11.61 -14.45
N TRP A 49 -8.80 10.32 -14.44
CA TRP A 49 -7.90 9.29 -13.98
C TRP A 49 -6.59 9.25 -14.79
N ASP A 50 -6.66 9.17 -16.12
CA ASP A 50 -5.45 9.12 -16.98
C ASP A 50 -4.58 10.37 -16.80
N ALA A 51 -5.21 11.52 -16.62
CA ALA A 51 -4.45 12.73 -16.37
C ALA A 51 -3.85 12.79 -14.98
N PHE A 52 -4.55 12.26 -13.96
CA PHE A 52 -4.10 12.21 -12.58
C PHE A 52 -2.86 11.32 -12.45
N ILE A 53 -2.89 10.10 -12.98
CA ILE A 53 -1.73 9.17 -12.93
C ILE A 53 -0.50 9.72 -13.66
N ARG A 54 -0.68 10.70 -14.57
CA ARG A 54 0.42 11.41 -15.27
C ARG A 54 0.99 12.60 -14.51
N VAL A 55 0.34 13.08 -13.45
CA VAL A 55 0.78 14.26 -12.69
C VAL A 55 2.21 14.10 -12.16
N PRO A 56 2.61 12.97 -11.57
CA PRO A 56 3.97 12.79 -11.03
C PRO A 56 5.06 12.94 -12.11
N GLU A 57 4.87 12.32 -13.28
CA GLU A 57 5.80 12.43 -14.41
C GLU A 57 5.84 13.86 -14.98
N ARG A 58 4.67 14.51 -15.09
CA ARG A 58 4.58 15.90 -15.54
C ARG A 58 5.27 16.85 -14.58
N LEU A 59 5.06 16.70 -13.28
CA LEU A 59 5.72 17.49 -12.25
C LEU A 59 7.24 17.37 -12.40
N ALA A 60 7.75 16.13 -12.40
CA ALA A 60 9.18 15.87 -12.55
C ALA A 60 9.77 16.44 -13.84
N SER A 61 9.01 16.39 -14.95
CA SER A 61 9.46 16.89 -16.25
C SER A 61 9.53 18.42 -16.31
N HIS A 62 8.57 19.13 -15.71
CA HIS A 62 8.51 20.60 -15.78
C HIS A 62 9.36 21.28 -14.71
N SER A 63 9.44 20.73 -13.51
CA SER A 63 10.17 21.35 -12.40
C SER A 63 11.61 20.86 -12.23
N GLY A 64 11.96 19.71 -12.82
CA GLY A 64 13.22 19.02 -12.53
C GLY A 64 13.24 18.34 -11.16
N THR A 65 12.12 18.33 -10.43
CA THR A 65 11.98 17.63 -9.14
C THR A 65 12.09 16.13 -9.35
N ARG A 66 12.81 15.44 -8.45
CA ARG A 66 12.82 13.98 -8.42
C ARG A 66 11.55 13.49 -7.74
N VAL A 67 10.75 12.72 -8.46
CA VAL A 67 9.49 12.17 -7.95
C VAL A 67 9.58 10.65 -7.97
N ALA A 68 9.07 9.98 -6.94
CA ALA A 68 8.86 8.54 -6.93
C ALA A 68 7.39 8.28 -6.58
N MET A 69 6.76 7.36 -7.30
CA MET A 69 5.40 6.92 -7.01
C MET A 69 5.47 5.63 -6.20
N ILE A 70 4.95 5.64 -4.98
CA ILE A 70 4.91 4.46 -4.11
C ILE A 70 3.45 4.10 -3.90
N ILE A 71 3.06 2.89 -4.31
CA ILE A 71 1.69 2.40 -4.14
C ILE A 71 1.76 1.06 -3.41
N ASP A 72 1.20 1.04 -2.21
CA ASP A 72 1.04 -0.20 -1.44
C ASP A 72 -0.22 -0.94 -1.88
N GLU A 73 -0.21 -2.26 -1.71
CA GLU A 73 -1.28 -3.18 -2.11
C GLU A 73 -1.79 -2.91 -3.54
N PHE A 74 -0.87 -2.77 -4.50
CA PHE A 74 -1.18 -2.36 -5.87
C PHE A 74 -2.18 -3.28 -6.58
N GLN A 75 -2.27 -4.55 -6.17
CA GLN A 75 -3.27 -5.48 -6.69
C GLN A 75 -4.70 -5.14 -6.26
N ASP A 76 -4.90 -4.41 -5.17
CA ASP A 76 -6.22 -4.08 -4.63
C ASP A 76 -6.94 -3.05 -5.51
N LEU A 77 -6.17 -2.27 -6.26
CA LEU A 77 -6.67 -1.42 -7.35
C LEU A 77 -7.39 -2.23 -8.44
N LYS A 78 -7.39 -3.56 -8.40
CA LYS A 78 -8.20 -4.38 -9.32
C LYS A 78 -9.58 -4.76 -8.75
N PHE A 79 -9.76 -4.70 -7.43
CA PHE A 79 -10.90 -5.30 -6.75
C PHE A 79 -11.77 -4.30 -5.99
N TYR A 80 -11.20 -3.23 -5.43
CA TYR A 80 -11.87 -2.39 -4.43
C TYR A 80 -12.10 -0.94 -4.88
N ILE A 81 -12.43 -0.73 -6.16
CA ILE A 81 -12.50 0.63 -6.73
C ILE A 81 -13.90 1.24 -6.57
N TYR A 82 -14.95 0.42 -6.56
CA TYR A 82 -16.33 0.91 -6.56
C TYR A 82 -17.06 0.48 -5.29
N ASP A 83 -17.73 1.43 -4.65
CA ASP A 83 -18.79 1.14 -3.69
C ASP A 83 -20.09 0.90 -4.49
N MET A 84 -20.38 -0.37 -4.80
CA MET A 84 -21.57 -0.77 -5.55
C MET A 84 -22.41 -1.74 -4.73
N SER A 85 -23.70 -1.81 -5.06
CA SER A 85 -24.60 -2.74 -4.38
C SER A 85 -24.12 -4.20 -4.52
N PRO A 86 -24.28 -5.04 -3.48
CA PRO A 86 -23.80 -6.42 -3.48
C PRO A 86 -24.27 -7.25 -4.68
N GLU A 87 -25.44 -6.94 -5.25
CA GLU A 87 -26.00 -7.64 -6.41
C GLU A 87 -25.21 -7.39 -7.70
N LEU A 88 -24.62 -6.19 -7.85
CA LEU A 88 -23.74 -5.85 -8.96
C LEU A 88 -22.33 -6.40 -8.72
N MET A 89 -21.92 -6.47 -7.45
CA MET A 89 -20.66 -7.11 -7.05
C MET A 89 -20.67 -8.60 -7.42
N ASP A 90 -21.69 -9.39 -7.14
CA ASP A 90 -21.68 -10.86 -7.38
C ASP A 90 -21.77 -11.30 -8.85
N SER A 91 -21.83 -10.36 -9.79
CA SER A 91 -21.80 -10.70 -11.22
C SER A 91 -20.43 -11.27 -11.63
N LYS A 92 -20.42 -12.43 -12.29
CA LYS A 92 -19.19 -13.10 -12.82
C LYS A 92 -18.39 -12.26 -13.81
N ASP A 93 -18.89 -11.10 -14.19
CA ASP A 93 -18.31 -10.18 -15.15
C ASP A 93 -17.29 -9.20 -14.51
N ARG A 94 -16.91 -9.35 -13.23
CA ARG A 94 -15.89 -8.51 -12.54
C ARG A 94 -14.57 -8.30 -13.29
N LEU A 95 -14.16 -9.23 -14.15
CA LEU A 95 -12.89 -9.15 -14.89
C LEU A 95 -13.03 -8.64 -16.33
N ASN A 96 -14.23 -8.78 -16.93
CA ASN A 96 -14.45 -8.60 -18.37
C ASN A 96 -15.77 -7.86 -18.72
N GLY A 97 -16.52 -7.37 -17.73
CA GLY A 97 -17.82 -6.71 -17.89
C GLY A 97 -17.73 -5.23 -18.18
N PHE A 98 -18.86 -4.66 -18.63
CA PHE A 98 -19.08 -3.22 -18.76
C PHE A 98 -19.05 -2.57 -17.36
N GLY A 99 -17.85 -2.19 -16.90
CA GLY A 99 -17.61 -1.62 -15.56
C GLY A 99 -16.35 -2.15 -14.87
N ALA A 100 -15.77 -3.24 -15.37
CA ALA A 100 -14.53 -3.82 -14.86
C ALA A 100 -13.31 -3.02 -15.34
N ILE A 101 -13.04 -1.86 -14.74
CA ILE A 101 -11.81 -1.12 -15.05
C ILE A 101 -10.64 -1.78 -14.34
N ASN A 102 -9.75 -2.41 -15.12
CA ASN A 102 -8.46 -2.86 -14.65
C ASN A 102 -7.54 -1.64 -14.44
N LEU A 103 -7.71 -0.91 -13.32
CA LEU A 103 -6.91 0.28 -13.03
C LEU A 103 -5.40 0.02 -13.04
N PRO A 104 -4.87 -1.12 -12.55
CA PRO A 104 -3.45 -1.42 -12.72
C PRO A 104 -2.99 -1.29 -14.18
N ALA A 105 -3.79 -1.77 -15.14
CA ALA A 105 -3.47 -1.67 -16.57
C ALA A 105 -3.31 -0.23 -17.07
N THR A 106 -3.95 0.76 -16.45
CA THR A 106 -3.84 2.16 -16.87
C THR A 106 -2.46 2.77 -16.58
N TYR A 107 -1.68 2.18 -15.67
CA TYR A 107 -0.32 2.62 -15.35
C TYR A 107 0.73 2.19 -16.39
N ASP A 108 0.29 1.70 -17.55
CA ASP A 108 1.13 1.18 -18.62
C ASP A 108 2.32 2.10 -18.95
N ARG A 109 2.04 3.39 -19.18
CA ARG A 109 3.06 4.39 -19.52
C ARG A 109 3.87 4.84 -18.30
N GLN A 110 3.24 4.91 -17.14
CA GLN A 110 3.80 5.40 -15.88
C GLN A 110 4.84 4.44 -15.33
N ALA A 111 4.59 3.13 -15.45
CA ALA A 111 5.52 2.07 -15.07
C ALA A 111 6.88 2.19 -15.80
N GLN A 112 6.89 2.79 -17.00
CA GLN A 112 8.10 3.00 -17.78
C GLN A 112 8.75 4.38 -17.56
N SER A 113 8.18 5.25 -16.73
CA SER A 113 8.70 6.60 -16.57
C SER A 113 10.02 6.61 -15.82
N ARG A 114 11.06 7.19 -16.45
CA ARG A 114 12.35 7.47 -15.79
C ARG A 114 12.33 8.75 -14.96
N LYS A 115 11.28 9.57 -15.12
CA LYS A 115 11.12 10.86 -14.43
C LYS A 115 10.33 10.72 -13.13
N ALA A 116 9.39 9.77 -13.10
CA ALA A 116 8.64 9.37 -11.92
C ALA A 116 8.59 7.85 -11.82
N PRO A 117 9.70 7.17 -11.42
CA PRO A 117 9.71 5.72 -11.24
C PRO A 117 8.65 5.26 -10.23
N MET A 118 8.09 4.08 -10.49
CA MET A 118 7.12 3.42 -9.62
C MET A 118 7.78 2.36 -8.75
N LEU A 119 7.43 2.36 -7.46
CA LEU A 119 7.66 1.27 -6.53
C LEU A 119 6.29 0.80 -6.05
N VAL A 120 5.98 -0.47 -6.30
CA VAL A 120 4.69 -1.05 -5.92
C VAL A 120 4.91 -2.25 -5.00
N SER A 121 4.04 -2.42 -4.02
CA SER A 121 4.02 -3.58 -3.11
C SER A 121 2.67 -4.28 -3.13
N GLY A 122 2.64 -5.47 -2.55
CA GLY A 122 1.42 -6.22 -2.31
C GLY A 122 1.66 -7.49 -1.52
N SER A 123 0.70 -7.82 -0.67
CA SER A 123 0.74 -8.96 0.26
C SER A 123 0.36 -10.29 -0.40
N ALA A 124 -0.53 -10.28 -1.39
CA ALA A 124 -0.93 -11.47 -2.14
C ALA A 124 0.01 -11.73 -3.34
N VAL A 125 1.12 -12.43 -3.09
CA VAL A 125 2.15 -12.74 -4.10
C VAL A 125 1.54 -13.29 -5.39
N THR A 126 0.64 -14.25 -5.32
CA THR A 126 -0.04 -14.85 -6.50
C THR A 126 -0.88 -13.84 -7.28
N LEU A 127 -1.51 -12.90 -6.59
CA LEU A 127 -2.39 -11.88 -7.19
C LEU A 127 -1.57 -10.76 -7.84
N ILE A 128 -0.47 -10.35 -7.20
CA ILE A 128 0.54 -9.49 -7.81
C ILE A 128 1.16 -10.16 -9.05
N PHE A 129 1.47 -11.45 -8.98
CA PHE A 129 2.02 -12.17 -10.13
C PHE A 129 1.02 -12.19 -11.29
N ARG A 130 -0.27 -12.46 -11.04
CA ARG A 130 -1.29 -12.42 -12.10
C ARG A 130 -1.54 -11.02 -12.65
N THR A 131 -1.53 -9.99 -11.79
CA THR A 131 -1.93 -8.63 -12.17
C THR A 131 -0.78 -7.82 -12.78
N VAL A 132 0.41 -7.93 -12.20
CA VAL A 132 1.60 -7.16 -12.60
C VAL A 132 2.51 -7.96 -13.54
N MET A 133 2.74 -9.25 -13.24
CA MET A 133 3.73 -10.06 -13.97
C MET A 133 3.13 -10.89 -15.13
N GLY A 134 1.86 -11.27 -15.06
CA GLY A 134 1.14 -12.03 -16.09
C GLY A 134 0.10 -11.23 -16.88
N GLY A 135 -0.01 -9.93 -16.59
CA GLY A 135 -1.02 -9.02 -17.14
C GLY A 135 -0.45 -7.93 -18.06
N PRO A 136 -1.19 -6.85 -18.31
CA PRO A 136 -0.80 -5.77 -19.24
C PRO A 136 0.50 -5.04 -18.87
N LEU A 137 0.92 -5.11 -17.61
CA LEU A 137 2.16 -4.51 -17.11
C LEU A 137 3.36 -5.48 -17.11
N SER A 138 3.20 -6.68 -17.66
CA SER A 138 4.25 -7.69 -17.70
C SER A 138 5.52 -7.15 -18.36
N GLY A 139 6.67 -7.43 -17.75
CA GLY A 139 7.99 -6.97 -18.21
C GLY A 139 8.32 -5.50 -17.90
N ARG A 140 7.40 -4.73 -17.30
CA ARG A 140 7.62 -3.31 -16.98
C ARG A 140 8.08 -3.07 -15.54
N PHE A 141 7.88 -4.05 -14.67
CA PHE A 141 8.35 -4.02 -13.28
C PHE A 141 9.46 -5.03 -13.05
N GLY A 142 10.48 -4.62 -12.28
CA GLY A 142 11.38 -5.56 -11.64
C GLY A 142 10.69 -6.17 -10.42
N PHE A 143 10.83 -7.48 -10.22
CA PHE A 143 10.25 -8.17 -9.08
C PHE A 143 11.31 -8.41 -8.00
N LYS A 144 10.98 -8.05 -6.76
CA LYS A 144 11.78 -8.38 -5.58
C LYS A 144 10.88 -8.92 -4.49
N TYR A 145 11.02 -10.21 -4.20
CA TYR A 145 10.35 -10.83 -3.06
C TYR A 145 11.08 -10.48 -1.75
N ILE A 146 10.35 -9.88 -0.81
CA ILE A 146 10.84 -9.63 0.55
C ILE A 146 10.57 -10.90 1.35
N LYS A 147 11.63 -11.68 1.59
CA LYS A 147 11.57 -12.88 2.43
C LYS A 147 11.43 -12.48 3.92
N PRO A 148 10.92 -13.37 4.78
CA PRO A 148 11.07 -13.24 6.22
C PRO A 148 12.53 -12.98 6.62
N MET A 149 12.71 -12.37 7.80
CA MET A 149 14.04 -12.04 8.31
C MET A 149 14.83 -13.32 8.60
N SER A 150 16.16 -13.21 8.61
CA SER A 150 16.99 -14.30 9.13
C SER A 150 16.63 -14.57 10.60
N ILE A 151 16.83 -15.79 11.08
CA ILE A 151 16.53 -16.13 12.49
C ILE A 151 17.29 -15.22 13.48
N PRO A 152 18.59 -14.90 13.27
CA PRO A 152 19.29 -13.93 14.13
C PRO A 152 18.70 -12.51 14.09
N ASP A 153 18.29 -12.03 12.91
CA ASP A 153 17.68 -10.70 12.78
C ASP A 153 16.29 -10.67 13.42
N GLY A 154 15.50 -11.74 13.27
CA GLY A 154 14.19 -11.89 13.91
C GLY A 154 14.30 -11.98 15.44
N ALA A 155 15.32 -12.67 15.96
CA ALA A 155 15.60 -12.67 17.40
C ALA A 155 15.95 -11.28 17.92
N THR A 156 16.74 -10.52 17.14
CA THR A 156 17.08 -9.13 17.46
C THR A 156 15.83 -8.25 17.43
N LEU A 157 14.97 -8.42 16.43
CA LEU A 157 13.69 -7.73 16.34
C LEU A 157 12.84 -8.02 17.57
N LEU A 158 12.62 -9.29 17.93
CA LEU A 158 11.81 -9.66 19.11
C LEU A 158 12.37 -9.03 20.39
N HIS A 159 13.68 -9.07 20.58
CA HIS A 159 14.32 -8.43 21.72
C HIS A 159 14.05 -6.92 21.75
N GLN A 160 14.11 -6.23 20.61
CA GLN A 160 13.81 -4.79 20.52
C GLN A 160 12.33 -4.53 20.76
N THR A 161 11.44 -5.29 20.13
CA THR A 161 10.00 -5.14 20.25
C THR A 161 9.53 -5.34 21.70
N LEU A 162 10.05 -6.34 22.42
CA LEU A 162 9.72 -6.55 23.83
C LEU A 162 10.12 -5.35 24.71
N LYS A 163 11.24 -4.69 24.44
CA LYS A 163 11.62 -3.47 25.18
C LYS A 163 10.59 -2.35 25.07
N TYR A 164 9.90 -2.24 23.93
CA TYR A 164 8.91 -1.19 23.69
C TYR A 164 7.51 -1.57 24.14
N TYR A 165 7.09 -2.80 23.88
CA TYR A 165 5.70 -3.23 24.06
C TYR A 165 5.45 -4.08 25.32
N ALA A 166 6.51 -4.65 25.90
CA ALA A 166 6.42 -5.43 27.13
C ALA A 166 7.70 -5.25 27.97
N PRO A 167 7.99 -4.02 28.45
CA PRO A 167 9.27 -3.69 29.09
C PRO A 167 9.55 -4.47 30.39
N SER A 168 8.51 -5.05 31.01
CA SER A 168 8.63 -5.93 32.17
C SER A 168 9.07 -7.36 31.81
N LEU A 169 8.98 -7.75 30.54
CA LEU A 169 9.36 -9.07 30.06
C LEU A 169 10.80 -9.05 29.54
N MET A 170 11.58 -10.00 30.02
CA MET A 170 12.96 -10.22 29.61
C MET A 170 13.04 -11.52 28.83
N ILE A 171 13.78 -11.50 27.72
CA ILE A 171 14.08 -12.69 26.92
C ILE A 171 15.59 -12.85 26.82
N THR A 172 16.09 -14.07 26.98
CA THR A 172 17.51 -14.35 26.77
C THR A 172 17.80 -14.46 25.27
N PRO A 173 19.04 -14.19 24.81
CA PRO A 173 19.39 -14.34 23.39
C PRO A 173 19.08 -15.74 22.82
N LYS A 174 19.28 -16.80 23.62
CA LYS A 174 18.96 -18.18 23.24
C LYS A 174 17.46 -18.36 22.99
N LEU A 175 16.62 -17.83 23.88
CA LEU A 175 15.17 -17.95 23.77
C LEU A 175 14.60 -17.05 22.68
N ALA A 176 15.22 -15.91 22.40
CA ALA A 176 14.86 -15.07 21.26
C ALA A 176 15.14 -15.76 19.92
N LEU A 177 16.28 -16.47 19.81
CA LEU A 177 16.58 -17.31 18.65
C LEU A 177 15.56 -18.44 18.50
N TYR A 178 15.18 -19.08 19.61
CA TYR A 178 14.16 -20.11 19.61
C TYR A 178 12.81 -19.58 19.11
N ALA A 179 12.30 -18.49 19.72
CA ALA A 179 11.03 -17.88 19.31
C ALA A 179 11.05 -17.45 17.83
N SER A 180 12.14 -16.81 17.38
CA SER A 180 12.30 -16.44 15.98
C SER A 180 12.33 -17.65 15.05
N ALA A 181 12.92 -18.76 15.45
CA ALA A 181 12.94 -19.99 14.66
C ALA A 181 11.53 -20.59 14.53
N GLN A 182 10.76 -20.64 15.62
CA GLN A 182 9.40 -21.19 15.62
C GLN A 182 8.45 -20.44 14.67
N VAL A 183 8.58 -19.11 14.59
CA VAL A 183 7.75 -18.28 13.69
C VAL A 183 8.43 -17.96 12.35
N GLY A 184 9.52 -18.65 12.03
CA GLY A 184 10.22 -18.54 10.74
C GLY A 184 10.83 -17.16 10.44
N GLY A 185 11.15 -16.37 11.48
CA GLY A 185 11.67 -15.01 11.33
C GLY A 185 10.66 -14.02 10.75
N HIS A 186 9.36 -14.32 10.81
CA HIS A 186 8.33 -13.44 10.26
C HIS A 186 8.13 -12.20 11.14
N PRO A 187 8.38 -10.97 10.63
CA PRO A 187 8.35 -9.75 11.46
C PRO A 187 7.00 -9.51 12.14
N TYR A 188 5.91 -9.73 11.40
CA TYR A 188 4.57 -9.57 11.94
C TYR A 188 4.27 -10.57 13.06
N TYR A 189 4.69 -11.84 12.94
CA TYR A 189 4.43 -12.83 13.98
C TYR A 189 5.25 -12.52 15.24
N LEU A 190 6.51 -12.10 15.07
CA LEU A 190 7.35 -11.66 16.20
C LEU A 190 6.75 -10.45 16.92
N TYR A 191 6.15 -9.51 16.17
CA TYR A 191 5.37 -8.42 16.74
C TYR A 191 4.17 -8.95 17.53
N CYS A 192 3.37 -9.85 16.95
CA CYS A 192 2.22 -10.48 17.63
C CYS A 192 2.61 -11.15 18.94
N LEU A 193 3.74 -11.87 19.01
CA LEU A 193 4.22 -12.46 20.26
C LEU A 193 4.49 -11.39 21.34
N ALA A 194 5.12 -10.27 20.96
CA ALA A 194 5.42 -9.20 21.91
C ALA A 194 4.16 -8.50 22.44
N VAL A 195 3.20 -8.21 21.55
CA VAL A 195 1.92 -7.56 21.89
C VAL A 195 0.79 -8.55 22.18
N SER A 196 1.11 -9.82 22.44
CA SER A 196 0.10 -10.86 22.68
C SER A 196 -0.70 -10.53 23.94
N ASP A 197 -2.00 -10.81 23.88
CA ASP A 197 -2.97 -10.61 24.97
C ASP A 197 -3.11 -11.86 25.86
N TYR A 198 -2.26 -12.88 25.65
CA TYR A 198 -2.20 -14.06 26.50
C TYR A 198 -1.86 -13.67 27.96
N GLU A 199 -2.73 -14.02 28.91
CA GLU A 199 -2.62 -13.60 30.32
C GLU A 199 -1.29 -14.04 30.96
N ASP A 200 -0.85 -15.27 30.66
CA ASP A 200 0.41 -15.85 31.18
C ASP A 200 1.60 -15.64 30.22
N LYS A 201 1.59 -14.55 29.44
CA LYS A 201 2.65 -14.24 28.48
C LYS A 201 4.03 -14.21 29.15
N GLY A 202 4.90 -15.12 28.74
CA GLY A 202 6.24 -15.26 29.27
C GLY A 202 7.26 -15.71 28.22
N PHE A 203 8.51 -15.30 28.45
CA PHE A 203 9.66 -15.64 27.59
C PHE A 203 10.83 -16.23 28.40
N GLY A 204 10.52 -16.83 29.56
CA GLY A 204 11.50 -17.36 30.51
C GLY A 204 12.06 -18.74 30.14
N ASP A 205 11.31 -19.52 29.36
CA ASP A 205 11.71 -20.82 28.82
C ASP A 205 10.98 -21.12 27.50
N GLU A 206 11.33 -22.24 26.87
CA GLU A 206 10.74 -22.66 25.59
C GLU A 206 9.24 -22.97 25.71
N LYS A 207 8.79 -23.53 26.84
CA LYS A 207 7.36 -23.86 27.04
C LYS A 207 6.51 -22.61 27.13
N ALA A 208 6.98 -21.58 27.84
CA ALA A 208 6.28 -20.30 27.94
C ALA A 208 6.13 -19.65 26.57
N ILE A 209 7.18 -19.72 25.74
CA ILE A 209 7.15 -19.23 24.35
C ILE A 209 6.14 -20.02 23.52
N ASP A 210 6.14 -21.35 23.63
CA ASP A 210 5.20 -22.20 22.91
C ASP A 210 3.74 -21.89 23.27
N GLN A 211 3.44 -21.57 24.53
CA GLN A 211 2.08 -21.17 24.93
C GLN A 211 1.67 -19.83 24.30
N VAL A 212 2.56 -18.84 24.26
CA VAL A 212 2.29 -17.56 23.60
C VAL A 212 2.03 -17.78 22.11
N ILE A 213 2.89 -18.56 21.45
CA ILE A 213 2.73 -18.90 20.02
C ILE A 213 1.40 -19.61 19.81
N ARG A 214 1.09 -20.62 20.63
CA ARG A 214 -0.15 -21.38 20.55
C ARG A 214 -1.38 -20.49 20.68
N TYR A 215 -1.39 -19.60 21.67
CA TYR A 215 -2.47 -18.63 21.81
C TYR A 215 -2.60 -17.76 20.56
N GLU A 216 -1.49 -17.23 20.04
CA GLU A 216 -1.53 -16.35 18.86
C GLU A 216 -2.06 -17.05 17.60
N ILE A 217 -1.73 -18.33 17.39
CA ILE A 217 -2.19 -19.10 16.22
C ILE A 217 -3.61 -19.65 16.37
N GLU A 218 -4.11 -19.83 17.60
CA GLU A 218 -5.45 -20.38 17.86
C GLU A 218 -6.50 -19.28 18.07
N ASN A 219 -6.12 -18.15 18.68
CA ASN A 219 -7.06 -17.12 19.15
C ASN A 219 -6.56 -15.67 18.97
N GLY A 220 -5.27 -15.46 18.75
CA GLY A 220 -4.67 -14.13 18.73
C GLY A 220 -4.61 -13.47 17.37
N LYS A 221 -3.68 -12.53 17.22
CA LYS A 221 -3.55 -11.67 16.04
C LYS A 221 -3.04 -12.44 14.83
N ILE A 222 -2.26 -13.51 15.03
CA ILE A 222 -1.82 -14.39 13.94
C ILE A 222 -3.01 -15.18 13.38
N PHE A 223 -3.86 -15.73 14.25
CA PHE A 223 -5.08 -16.41 13.85
C PHE A 223 -6.00 -15.50 13.04
N GLY A 224 -6.29 -14.29 13.53
CA GLY A 224 -7.11 -13.32 12.81
C GLY A 224 -6.53 -12.94 11.45
N PHE A 225 -5.21 -12.75 11.37
CA PHE A 225 -4.53 -12.52 10.09
C PHE A 225 -4.69 -13.70 9.13
N TRP A 226 -4.59 -14.94 9.61
CA TRP A 226 -4.81 -16.13 8.78
C TRP A 226 -6.25 -16.26 8.30
N GLN A 227 -7.25 -15.96 9.15
CA GLN A 227 -8.65 -15.97 8.73
C GLN A 227 -8.88 -15.00 7.58
N THR A 228 -8.52 -13.72 7.75
CA THR A 228 -8.68 -12.73 6.68
C THR A 228 -7.89 -13.12 5.43
N HIS A 229 -6.62 -13.54 5.58
CA HIS A 229 -5.78 -13.77 4.41
C HIS A 229 -6.07 -15.08 3.67
N PHE A 230 -6.62 -16.12 4.33
CA PHE A 230 -6.90 -17.40 3.69
C PHE A 230 -8.39 -17.60 3.35
N ASP A 231 -9.32 -16.95 4.04
CA ASP A 231 -10.74 -16.99 3.66
C ASP A 231 -11.02 -16.09 2.44
N ASP A 232 -10.35 -14.93 2.32
CA ASP A 232 -10.52 -14.02 1.17
C ASP A 232 -9.83 -14.52 -0.12
N ASN A 233 -8.93 -15.50 -0.01
CA ASN A 233 -8.17 -16.07 -1.13
C ASN A 233 -8.69 -17.45 -1.59
N ARG A 234 -9.86 -17.90 -1.12
CA ARG A 234 -10.52 -19.14 -1.58
C ARG A 234 -11.35 -18.98 -2.85
#